data_AF-A0A7W7KE80-F1
#
_entry.id   AF-A0A7W7KE80-F1
#
_cell.length_a   1.000
_cell.length_b   1.000
_cell.length_c   1.000
_cell.angle_alpha   90.00
_cell.angle_beta   90.00
_cell.angle_gamma   90.00
#
_symmetry.space_group_name_H-M   'P 1'
#
loop_
_entity.id
_entity.type
_entity.pdbx_description
1 polymer ?
#
loop_
_entity_poly.entity_id
_entity_poly.type
_entity_poly.pdbx_seq_one_letter_code
_entity_poly.pdbx_strand_id
1 'polypeptide(L)'
;MSLTCPTGHLLLVVDDMKMMRALAAQAPSVWPGVRCFAVLLGLGDRCMSVSLDYSKATAAVPEAFAEPSWRISGLLRQAYEFHGGFACASKYTCREMLNTSPSIICACSPTHSGAIAFMEISKCFHSRSRVEEPYSLIAPGTTCEELVRRAMANPWNTHGEIFPKQVTAGRIKAYFDFNYNLASAKHFSPLLAAAGLSDSEFVITKHCLQLLYRVASLGLVTKPDLAEMMLEWSGTMAYFPVNLGSADSQPKILGNLLRVGLLQEDGEAYRCTTVGYRFLSSIPDKCCDPDQAGRLQSWMCMQIDTARARIERYLKIHFQPRAEPVEASSEAA
;
A
#
# COMPACT_ATOMS: atom_id res chain seq x y z
N MET A 1 17.78 -26.24 -18.37
CA MET A 1 19.06 -26.50 -17.67
C MET A 1 18.91 -26.01 -16.25
N SER A 2 18.96 -26.90 -15.25
CA SER A 2 18.89 -26.50 -13.84
C SER A 2 20.23 -25.89 -13.43
N LEU A 3 20.29 -24.57 -13.30
CA LEU A 3 21.46 -23.89 -12.75
C LEU A 3 21.45 -24.10 -11.24
N THR A 4 22.36 -24.93 -10.73
CA THR A 4 22.55 -25.07 -9.28
C THR A 4 22.98 -23.74 -8.70
N CYS A 5 22.16 -23.19 -7.81
CA CYS A 5 22.46 -21.95 -7.10
C CYS A 5 23.75 -22.13 -6.27
N PRO A 6 24.56 -21.07 -6.07
CA PRO A 6 25.77 -21.18 -5.27
C PRO A 6 25.44 -21.64 -3.85
N THR A 7 26.32 -22.41 -3.22
CA THR A 7 26.29 -22.64 -1.78
C THR A 7 27.09 -21.52 -1.09
N GLY A 8 26.55 -20.93 -0.01
CA GLY A 8 27.26 -19.90 0.77
C GLY A 8 27.11 -18.45 0.28
N HIS A 9 25.88 -17.98 0.04
CA HIS A 9 25.59 -16.58 -0.31
C HIS A 9 24.51 -15.96 0.60
N LEU A 10 24.49 -14.64 0.63
CA LEU A 10 23.45 -13.83 1.30
C LEU A 10 22.42 -13.36 0.27
N LEU A 11 21.14 -13.49 0.59
CA LEU A 11 20.05 -12.88 -0.17
C LEU A 11 19.43 -11.74 0.62
N LEU A 12 19.43 -10.54 0.04
CA LEU A 12 18.76 -9.36 0.57
C LEU A 12 17.41 -9.19 -0.12
N VAL A 13 16.35 -9.01 0.66
CA VAL A 13 15.02 -8.67 0.14
C VAL A 13 14.79 -7.17 0.35
N VAL A 14 14.71 -6.40 -0.73
CA VAL A 14 14.82 -4.93 -0.72
C VAL A 14 13.58 -4.29 -1.36
N ASP A 15 13.11 -3.15 -0.86
CA ASP A 15 11.93 -2.48 -1.43
C ASP A 15 12.21 -1.84 -2.79
N ASP A 16 13.31 -1.11 -2.94
CA ASP A 16 13.56 -0.29 -4.13
C ASP A 16 15.02 -0.30 -4.60
N MET A 17 15.21 0.14 -5.85
CA MET A 17 16.51 0.20 -6.52
C MET A 17 17.51 1.13 -5.82
N LYS A 18 17.03 2.23 -5.23
CA LYS A 18 17.90 3.23 -4.59
C LYS A 18 18.53 2.63 -3.33
N MET A 19 17.72 1.96 -2.51
CA MET A 19 18.19 1.24 -1.33
C MET A 19 19.11 0.07 -1.73
N MET A 20 18.76 -0.69 -2.76
CA MET A 20 19.60 -1.81 -3.23
C MET A 20 21.00 -1.32 -3.65
N ARG A 21 21.08 -0.20 -4.37
CA ARG A 21 22.37 0.41 -4.75
C ARG A 21 23.17 0.86 -3.53
N ALA A 22 22.51 1.46 -2.54
CA ALA A 22 23.18 1.86 -1.30
C ALA A 22 23.74 0.65 -0.53
N LEU A 23 22.99 -0.44 -0.44
CA LEU A 23 23.44 -1.70 0.17
C LEU A 23 24.61 -2.31 -0.62
N ALA A 24 24.52 -2.34 -1.96
CA ALA A 24 25.55 -2.90 -2.81
C ALA A 24 26.89 -2.16 -2.68
N ALA A 25 26.86 -0.82 -2.55
CA ALA A 25 28.05 0.00 -2.36
C ALA A 25 28.80 -0.33 -1.05
N GLN A 26 28.06 -0.71 -0.01
CA GLN A 26 28.61 -0.98 1.33
C GLN A 26 28.93 -2.47 1.56
N ALA A 27 28.36 -3.38 0.77
CA ALA A 27 28.55 -4.82 0.95
C ALA A 27 30.03 -5.28 0.95
N PRO A 28 30.93 -4.78 0.08
CA PRO A 28 32.33 -5.21 0.09
C PRO A 28 33.07 -4.88 1.39
N SER A 29 32.71 -3.79 2.07
CA SER A 29 33.35 -3.37 3.32
C SER A 29 32.77 -4.09 4.55
N VAL A 30 31.45 -4.34 4.55
CA VAL A 30 30.76 -4.97 5.68
C VAL A 30 30.86 -6.49 5.63
N TRP A 31 30.79 -7.09 4.44
CA TRP A 31 30.81 -8.54 4.22
C TRP A 31 31.90 -8.94 3.21
N PRO A 32 33.19 -8.76 3.55
CA PRO A 32 34.29 -9.04 2.64
C PRO A 32 34.29 -10.51 2.21
N GLY A 33 34.38 -10.74 0.90
CA GLY A 33 34.40 -12.09 0.30
C GLY A 33 33.04 -12.80 0.28
N VAL A 34 31.98 -12.19 0.82
CA VAL A 34 30.64 -12.79 0.81
C VAL A 34 29.90 -12.43 -0.47
N ARG A 35 29.42 -13.47 -1.15
CA ARG A 35 28.61 -13.30 -2.35
C ARG A 35 27.21 -12.87 -1.95
N CYS A 36 26.78 -11.69 -2.42
CA CYS A 36 25.49 -11.11 -2.06
C CYS A 36 24.58 -11.01 -3.28
N PHE A 37 23.31 -11.34 -3.09
CA PHE A 37 22.25 -11.18 -4.06
C PHE A 37 21.14 -10.32 -3.48
N ALA A 38 20.33 -9.71 -4.33
CA ALA A 38 19.15 -8.96 -3.94
C ALA A 38 17.94 -9.29 -4.80
N VAL A 39 16.76 -9.29 -4.19
CA VAL A 39 15.46 -9.32 -4.87
C VAL A 39 14.68 -8.08 -4.48
N LEU A 40 14.06 -7.45 -5.48
CA LEU A 40 13.29 -6.23 -5.29
C LEU A 40 11.81 -6.54 -5.07
N LEU A 41 11.21 -5.89 -4.08
CA LEU A 41 9.78 -5.97 -3.77
C LEU A 41 8.94 -4.87 -4.46
N GLY A 42 9.61 -3.83 -4.98
CA GLY A 42 9.09 -2.51 -5.29
C GLY A 42 7.79 -2.35 -6.07
N LEU A 43 7.14 -1.23 -5.75
CA LEU A 43 5.74 -0.81 -5.98
C LEU A 43 5.43 -0.18 -7.36
N GLY A 44 6.44 -0.01 -8.22
CA GLY A 44 6.26 0.52 -9.59
C GLY A 44 5.79 -0.55 -10.57
N ASP A 45 6.29 -1.78 -10.39
CA ASP A 45 5.98 -2.98 -11.18
C ASP A 45 6.04 -4.22 -10.26
N ARG A 46 4.99 -4.38 -9.47
CA ARG A 46 4.94 -5.19 -8.25
C ARG A 46 5.45 -6.63 -8.42
N CYS A 47 6.42 -7.02 -7.58
CA CYS A 47 6.60 -8.43 -7.23
C CYS A 47 5.45 -8.96 -6.37
N MET A 48 4.74 -8.08 -5.65
CA MET A 48 3.60 -8.47 -4.83
C MET A 48 2.47 -7.45 -4.92
N SER A 49 1.29 -7.94 -5.26
CA SER A 49 0.05 -7.17 -5.28
C SER A 49 -0.97 -7.86 -4.39
N VAL A 50 -1.79 -7.08 -3.68
CA VAL A 50 -3.04 -7.63 -3.16
C VAL A 50 -3.91 -7.92 -4.38
N SER A 51 -4.26 -9.20 -4.56
CA SER A 51 -5.10 -9.67 -5.66
C SER A 51 -6.52 -9.18 -5.44
N LEU A 52 -6.86 -8.06 -6.08
CA LEU A 52 -8.24 -7.64 -6.30
C LEU A 52 -8.63 -8.09 -7.71
N ASP A 53 -9.35 -9.19 -7.80
CA ASP A 53 -10.02 -9.57 -9.05
C ASP A 53 -11.31 -8.76 -9.17
N TYR A 54 -11.19 -7.52 -9.66
CA TYR A 54 -12.33 -6.61 -9.82
C TYR A 54 -13.42 -7.18 -10.74
N SER A 55 -13.08 -8.10 -11.65
CA SER A 55 -14.07 -8.78 -12.50
C SER A 55 -15.02 -9.69 -11.71
N LYS A 56 -14.56 -10.19 -10.55
CA LYS A 56 -15.40 -10.94 -9.60
C LYS A 56 -16.12 -10.02 -8.63
N ALA A 57 -15.58 -8.84 -8.34
CA ALA A 57 -16.21 -7.83 -7.50
C ALA A 57 -17.51 -7.29 -8.11
N THR A 58 -17.64 -7.25 -9.44
CA THR A 58 -18.86 -6.81 -10.12
C THR A 58 -19.94 -7.88 -10.20
N ALA A 59 -19.61 -9.17 -10.05
CA ALA A 59 -20.55 -10.27 -10.23
C ALA A 59 -21.22 -10.74 -8.92
N ALA A 60 -20.50 -10.74 -7.79
CA ALA A 60 -21.03 -10.96 -6.46
C ALA A 60 -19.93 -10.70 -5.43
N VAL A 61 -19.89 -9.50 -4.86
CA VAL A 61 -19.14 -9.30 -3.60
C VAL A 61 -19.82 -10.15 -2.53
N PRO A 62 -19.09 -10.98 -1.77
CA PRO A 62 -19.70 -11.74 -0.68
C PRO A 62 -20.42 -10.79 0.27
N GLU A 63 -21.57 -11.20 0.82
CA GLU A 63 -22.25 -10.43 1.89
C GLU A 63 -21.37 -10.26 3.13
N ALA A 64 -20.30 -11.06 3.24
CA ALA A 64 -19.29 -11.00 4.28
C ALA A 64 -18.02 -10.27 3.81
N PHE A 65 -17.35 -9.61 4.76
CA PHE A 65 -16.00 -9.08 4.54
C PHE A 65 -15.03 -10.20 4.17
N ALA A 66 -14.12 -9.91 3.24
CA ALA A 66 -13.21 -10.91 2.69
C ALA A 66 -11.76 -10.63 3.11
N GLU A 67 -10.99 -11.71 3.24
CA GLU A 67 -9.58 -11.63 3.56
C GLU A 67 -8.76 -11.23 2.32
N PRO A 68 -7.80 -10.29 2.46
CA PRO A 68 -6.92 -9.94 1.35
C PRO A 68 -6.08 -11.15 0.97
N SER A 69 -6.07 -11.48 -0.32
CA SER A 69 -5.17 -12.48 -0.88
C SER A 69 -4.01 -11.79 -1.59
N TRP A 70 -2.81 -12.35 -1.45
CA TRP A 70 -1.60 -11.81 -2.05
C TRP A 70 -1.28 -12.58 -3.33
N ARG A 71 -1.17 -11.85 -4.45
CA ARG A 71 -0.63 -12.38 -5.70
C ARG A 71 0.79 -11.87 -5.87
N ILE A 72 1.72 -12.82 -5.90
CA ILE A 72 3.12 -12.53 -6.14
C ILE A 72 3.37 -12.61 -7.66
N SER A 73 3.31 -11.45 -8.31
CA SER A 73 3.69 -11.27 -9.72
C SER A 73 5.22 -11.11 -9.83
N GLY A 74 5.81 -11.17 -11.03
CA GLY A 74 7.24 -10.83 -11.18
C GLY A 74 8.26 -11.82 -10.58
N LEU A 75 7.85 -12.99 -10.07
CA LEU A 75 8.76 -14.00 -9.53
C LEU A 75 9.73 -14.62 -10.53
N LEU A 76 9.40 -14.50 -11.82
CA LEU A 76 10.24 -14.90 -12.94
C LEU A 76 11.22 -13.79 -13.33
N ARG A 77 11.16 -12.62 -12.68
CA ARG A 77 12.13 -11.54 -12.93
C ARG A 77 13.49 -11.89 -12.37
N GLN A 78 14.47 -11.18 -12.89
CA GLN A 78 15.88 -11.35 -12.58
C GLN A 78 16.18 -10.87 -11.15
N ALA A 79 16.89 -11.68 -10.39
CA ALA A 79 17.54 -11.25 -9.16
C ALA A 79 18.81 -10.45 -9.49
N TYR A 80 19.32 -9.70 -8.54
CA TYR A 80 20.54 -8.91 -8.70
C TYR A 80 21.69 -9.54 -7.92
N GLU A 81 22.89 -9.48 -8.45
CA GLU A 81 24.13 -9.88 -7.80
C GLU A 81 24.97 -8.63 -7.50
N PHE A 82 25.57 -8.57 -6.32
CA PHE A 82 26.45 -7.48 -5.94
C PHE A 82 27.88 -7.77 -6.40
N HIS A 83 28.45 -6.86 -7.18
CA HIS A 83 29.82 -6.97 -7.71
C HIS A 83 30.54 -5.61 -7.64
N GLY A 84 31.67 -5.57 -6.93
CA GLY A 84 32.53 -4.38 -6.88
C GLY A 84 31.85 -3.10 -6.39
N GLY A 85 30.86 -3.20 -5.49
CA GLY A 85 30.07 -2.06 -5.00
C GLY A 85 28.82 -1.74 -5.83
N PHE A 86 28.52 -2.52 -6.87
CA PHE A 86 27.38 -2.30 -7.75
C PHE A 86 26.39 -3.47 -7.68
N ALA A 87 25.11 -3.19 -7.94
CA ALA A 87 24.09 -4.20 -8.13
C ALA A 87 23.86 -4.45 -9.63
N CYS A 88 24.18 -5.65 -10.09
CA CYS A 88 24.10 -6.07 -11.49
C CYS A 88 23.02 -7.14 -11.65
N ALA A 89 22.37 -7.20 -12.82
CA ALA A 89 21.39 -8.24 -13.07
C ALA A 89 22.06 -9.63 -13.10
N SER A 90 21.54 -10.60 -12.35
CA SER A 90 22.13 -11.94 -12.20
C SER A 90 21.52 -12.95 -13.18
N LYS A 91 22.13 -14.10 -13.40
CA LYS A 91 21.50 -15.16 -14.22
C LYS A 91 20.31 -15.87 -13.54
N TYR A 92 20.03 -15.56 -12.28
CA TYR A 92 19.00 -16.22 -11.48
C TYR A 92 17.73 -15.39 -11.42
N THR A 93 16.61 -16.08 -11.27
CA THR A 93 15.31 -15.45 -10.99
C THR A 93 15.13 -15.19 -9.49
N CYS A 94 14.22 -14.27 -9.15
CA CYS A 94 13.82 -14.04 -7.76
C CYS A 94 13.34 -15.33 -7.09
N ARG A 95 12.55 -16.15 -7.79
CA ARG A 95 12.06 -17.45 -7.30
C ARG A 95 13.20 -18.40 -6.96
N GLU A 96 14.17 -18.56 -7.87
CA GLU A 96 15.31 -19.44 -7.64
C GLU A 96 16.08 -18.99 -6.40
N MET A 97 16.42 -17.70 -6.32
CA MET A 97 17.14 -17.16 -5.17
C MET A 97 16.38 -17.34 -3.86
N LEU A 98 15.08 -17.04 -3.80
CA LEU A 98 14.28 -17.20 -2.59
C LEU A 98 14.23 -18.67 -2.13
N ASN A 99 14.13 -19.62 -3.06
CA ASN A 99 14.07 -21.04 -2.73
C ASN A 99 15.40 -21.62 -2.25
N THR A 100 16.52 -21.19 -2.83
CA THR A 100 17.81 -21.86 -2.65
C THR A 100 18.74 -21.14 -1.68
N SER A 101 18.48 -19.87 -1.36
CA SER A 101 19.39 -19.10 -0.51
C SER A 101 19.39 -19.64 0.91
N PRO A 102 20.55 -19.98 1.49
CA PRO A 102 20.63 -20.49 2.85
C PRO A 102 20.37 -19.38 3.88
N SER A 103 20.76 -18.14 3.55
CA SER A 103 20.65 -16.98 4.43
C SER A 103 19.90 -15.86 3.73
N ILE A 104 18.81 -15.42 4.35
CA ILE A 104 17.93 -14.38 3.81
C ILE A 104 17.85 -13.26 4.83
N ILE A 105 18.04 -12.04 4.35
CA ILE A 105 18.01 -10.82 5.13
C ILE A 105 16.84 -9.98 4.65
N CYS A 106 15.98 -9.58 5.58
CA CYS A 106 14.97 -8.54 5.32
C CYS A 106 15.70 -7.20 5.27
N ALA A 107 15.73 -6.56 4.11
CA ALA A 107 16.32 -5.25 3.88
C ALA A 107 15.28 -4.25 3.33
N CYS A 108 14.02 -4.46 3.73
CA CYS A 108 12.90 -3.59 3.38
C CYS A 108 12.88 -2.35 4.28
N SER A 109 12.12 -1.33 3.87
CA SER A 109 11.88 -0.13 4.66
C SER A 109 11.28 -0.51 6.02
N PRO A 110 11.61 0.23 7.10
CA PRO A 110 11.09 0.00 8.46
C PRO A 110 9.61 0.39 8.63
N THR A 111 8.78 0.10 7.62
CA THR A 111 7.36 0.41 7.63
C THR A 111 6.54 -0.87 7.60
N HIS A 112 5.27 -0.76 8.00
CA HIS A 112 4.30 -1.83 7.89
C HIS A 112 4.18 -2.43 6.49
N SER A 113 4.41 -1.63 5.43
CA SER A 113 4.34 -2.07 4.04
C SER A 113 5.51 -2.98 3.66
N GLY A 114 6.74 -2.62 4.04
CA GLY A 114 7.92 -3.47 3.81
C GLY A 114 7.87 -4.75 4.65
N ALA A 115 7.48 -4.62 5.93
CA ALA A 115 7.40 -5.76 6.85
C ALA A 115 6.39 -6.82 6.39
N ILE A 116 5.16 -6.41 6.00
CA ILE A 116 4.19 -7.38 5.49
C ILE A 116 4.63 -7.98 4.15
N ALA A 117 5.23 -7.19 3.25
CA ALA A 117 5.68 -7.69 1.97
C ALA A 117 6.74 -8.78 2.10
N PHE A 118 7.72 -8.58 2.97
CA PHE A 118 8.71 -9.59 3.31
C PHE A 118 8.06 -10.87 3.86
N MET A 119 7.12 -10.74 4.80
CA MET A 119 6.47 -11.90 5.42
C MET A 119 5.60 -12.69 4.45
N GLU A 120 4.81 -12.02 3.61
CA GLU A 120 3.94 -12.72 2.66
C GLU A 120 4.73 -13.42 1.55
N ILE A 121 5.84 -12.83 1.10
CA ILE A 121 6.76 -13.51 0.18
C ILE A 121 7.40 -14.72 0.85
N SER A 122 7.91 -14.57 2.08
CA SER A 122 8.53 -15.68 2.82
C SER A 122 7.58 -16.87 2.97
N LYS A 123 6.29 -16.63 3.25
CA LYS A 123 5.26 -17.68 3.33
C LYS A 123 5.05 -18.44 2.04
N CYS A 124 5.29 -17.82 0.88
CA CYS A 124 5.07 -18.48 -0.40
C CYS A 124 6.24 -19.35 -0.86
N PHE A 125 7.45 -19.16 -0.31
CA PHE A 125 8.65 -19.88 -0.75
C PHE A 125 9.24 -20.81 0.30
N HIS A 126 8.94 -20.57 1.57
CA HIS A 126 9.52 -21.34 2.66
C HIS A 126 8.49 -22.26 3.30
N SER A 127 8.98 -23.37 3.86
CA SER A 127 8.17 -24.18 4.77
C SER A 127 7.71 -23.33 5.94
N ARG A 128 6.57 -23.69 6.54
CA ARG A 128 6.04 -23.00 7.72
C ARG A 128 7.08 -22.87 8.84
N SER A 129 7.85 -23.94 9.10
CA SER A 129 8.92 -23.93 10.11
C SER A 129 9.96 -22.84 9.85
N ARG A 130 10.38 -22.65 8.60
CA ARG A 130 11.37 -21.65 8.21
C ARG A 130 10.82 -20.22 8.26
N VAL A 131 9.51 -20.03 8.09
CA VAL A 131 8.89 -18.70 8.24
C VAL A 131 8.81 -18.28 9.71
N GLU A 132 8.72 -19.25 10.63
CA GLU A 132 8.69 -19.03 12.07
C GLU A 132 10.09 -18.83 12.70
N GLU A 133 11.16 -18.98 11.91
CA GLU A 133 12.53 -18.69 12.33
C GLU A 133 12.85 -17.18 12.21
N PRO A 134 13.72 -16.63 13.09
CA PRO A 134 14.12 -15.24 13.02
C PRO A 134 15.02 -14.98 11.80
N TYR A 135 14.64 -14.01 10.97
CA TYR A 135 15.49 -13.48 9.91
C TYR A 135 16.29 -12.29 10.41
N SER A 136 17.49 -12.09 9.88
CA SER A 136 18.21 -10.82 10.04
C SER A 136 17.45 -9.69 9.35
N LEU A 137 17.42 -8.53 9.99
CA LEU A 137 16.72 -7.32 9.54
C LEU A 137 17.69 -6.15 9.46
N ILE A 138 17.82 -5.56 8.26
CA ILE A 138 18.58 -4.34 8.00
C ILE A 138 17.59 -3.26 7.63
N ALA A 139 17.44 -2.25 8.49
CA ALA A 139 16.44 -1.21 8.35
C ALA A 139 17.07 0.19 8.40
N PRO A 140 17.81 0.59 7.35
CA PRO A 140 18.60 1.81 7.42
C PRO A 140 17.72 3.07 7.36
N GLY A 141 16.52 3.00 6.77
CA GLY A 141 15.59 4.14 6.67
C GLY A 141 16.10 5.32 5.83
N THR A 142 17.30 5.23 5.29
CA THR A 142 17.99 6.28 4.52
C THR A 142 19.03 5.65 3.59
N THR A 143 19.52 6.42 2.62
CA THR A 143 20.66 6.04 1.75
C THR A 143 21.97 6.71 2.17
N CYS A 144 22.02 7.31 3.37
CA CYS A 144 23.25 7.79 3.96
C CYS A 144 24.21 6.63 4.19
N GLU A 145 25.40 6.69 3.56
CA GLU A 145 26.42 5.64 3.59
C GLU A 145 26.71 5.13 5.01
N GLU A 146 26.98 6.03 5.94
CA GLU A 146 27.33 5.67 7.32
C GLU A 146 26.20 4.90 8.02
N LEU A 147 24.96 5.34 7.84
CA LEU A 147 23.80 4.72 8.47
C LEU A 147 23.47 3.37 7.81
N VAL A 148 23.64 3.24 6.49
CA VAL A 148 23.50 1.97 5.77
C VAL A 148 24.55 0.96 6.26
N ARG A 149 25.83 1.37 6.28
CA ARG A 149 26.94 0.54 6.75
C ARG A 149 26.72 0.08 8.19
N ARG A 150 26.31 0.98 9.08
CA ARG A 150 25.99 0.66 10.48
C ARG A 150 24.84 -0.34 10.60
N ALA A 151 23.78 -0.17 9.82
CA ALA A 151 22.62 -1.08 9.81
C ALA A 151 23.00 -2.47 9.30
N MET A 152 23.86 -2.56 8.28
CA MET A 152 24.36 -3.84 7.76
C MET A 152 25.29 -4.55 8.75
N ALA A 153 26.12 -3.81 9.47
CA ALA A 153 27.04 -4.36 10.47
C ALA A 153 26.33 -4.80 11.76
N ASN A 154 25.15 -4.24 12.07
CA ASN A 154 24.40 -4.50 13.29
C ASN A 154 22.94 -4.82 12.98
N PRO A 155 22.66 -5.95 12.27
CA PRO A 155 21.31 -6.30 11.91
C PRO A 155 20.47 -6.60 13.16
N TRP A 156 19.21 -6.20 13.11
CA TRP A 156 18.19 -6.66 14.05
C TRP A 156 17.66 -8.04 13.65
N ASN A 157 16.64 -8.51 14.35
CA ASN A 157 15.93 -9.72 13.97
C ASN A 157 14.43 -9.46 13.83
N THR A 158 13.75 -10.26 13.00
CA THR A 158 12.30 -10.15 12.75
C THR A 158 11.43 -10.57 13.94
N HIS A 159 12.00 -11.13 15.01
CA HIS A 159 11.30 -11.43 16.26
C HIS A 159 11.36 -10.27 17.26
N GLY A 160 12.19 -9.25 17.01
CA GLY A 160 12.25 -8.05 17.83
C GLY A 160 10.93 -7.31 17.81
N GLU A 161 10.53 -6.72 18.93
CA GLU A 161 9.19 -6.19 19.22
C GLU A 161 8.58 -5.33 18.09
N ILE A 162 9.41 -4.54 17.39
CA ILE A 162 8.97 -3.62 16.34
C ILE A 162 8.47 -4.37 15.10
N PHE A 163 9.14 -5.43 14.66
CA PHE A 163 8.84 -6.06 13.38
C PHE A 163 7.46 -6.76 13.35
N PRO A 164 7.09 -7.60 14.34
CA PRO A 164 5.74 -8.18 14.41
C PRO A 164 4.64 -7.13 14.51
N LYS A 165 4.89 -5.99 15.20
CA LYS A 165 3.96 -4.85 15.24
C LYS A 165 3.75 -4.25 13.85
N GLN A 166 4.82 -4.06 13.08
CA GLN A 166 4.73 -3.57 11.69
C GLN A 166 4.02 -4.56 10.76
N VAL A 167 4.26 -5.87 10.91
CA VAL A 167 3.53 -6.90 10.16
C VAL A 167 2.03 -6.85 10.48
N THR A 168 1.68 -6.70 11.77
CA THR A 168 0.28 -6.60 12.22
C THR A 168 -0.40 -5.36 11.67
N ALA A 169 0.26 -4.20 11.78
CA ALA A 169 -0.19 -2.95 11.18
C ALA A 169 -0.41 -3.08 9.65
N GLY A 170 0.49 -3.77 8.96
CA GLY A 170 0.38 -4.03 7.53
C GLY A 170 -0.83 -4.89 7.18
N ARG A 171 -1.14 -5.91 8.00
CA ARG A 171 -2.30 -6.80 7.79
C ARG A 171 -3.60 -6.04 8.00
N ILE A 172 -3.69 -5.23 9.05
CA ILE A 172 -4.85 -4.40 9.35
C ILE A 172 -5.10 -3.42 8.20
N LYS A 173 -4.04 -2.73 7.73
CA LYS A 173 -4.14 -1.83 6.59
C LYS A 173 -4.57 -2.53 5.30
N ALA A 174 -3.96 -3.68 4.99
CA ALA A 174 -4.32 -4.45 3.80
C ALA A 174 -5.78 -4.92 3.84
N TYR A 175 -6.25 -5.37 5.01
CA TYR A 175 -7.64 -5.77 5.23
C TYR A 175 -8.61 -4.61 5.01
N PHE A 176 -8.31 -3.43 5.57
CA PHE A 176 -9.11 -2.23 5.36
C PHE A 176 -9.12 -1.79 3.89
N ASP A 177 -7.95 -1.64 3.28
CA ASP A 177 -7.81 -1.17 1.90
C ASP A 177 -8.52 -2.10 0.91
N PHE A 178 -8.39 -3.41 1.12
CA PHE A 178 -9.04 -4.43 0.30
C PHE A 178 -10.57 -4.31 0.36
N ASN A 179 -11.14 -4.34 1.57
CA ASN A 179 -12.59 -4.29 1.75
C ASN A 179 -13.18 -2.91 1.41
N TYR A 180 -12.45 -1.83 1.67
CA TYR A 180 -12.84 -0.49 1.25
C TYR A 180 -12.92 -0.40 -0.28
N ASN A 181 -11.89 -0.86 -0.99
CA ASN A 181 -11.88 -0.78 -2.46
C ASN A 181 -12.96 -1.66 -3.09
N LEU A 182 -13.26 -2.81 -2.48
CA LEU A 182 -14.33 -3.71 -2.89
C LEU A 182 -15.72 -3.05 -2.75
N ALA A 183 -15.98 -2.44 -1.58
CA ALA A 183 -17.21 -1.70 -1.33
C ALA A 183 -17.30 -0.44 -2.21
N SER A 184 -16.19 0.29 -2.34
CA SER A 184 -16.08 1.47 -3.20
C SER A 184 -16.47 1.17 -4.64
N ALA A 185 -15.91 0.11 -5.25
CA ALA A 185 -16.26 -0.27 -6.61
C ALA A 185 -17.77 -0.57 -6.75
N LYS A 186 -18.34 -1.34 -5.81
CA LYS A 186 -19.77 -1.66 -5.81
C LYS A 186 -20.67 -0.43 -5.70
N HIS A 187 -20.33 0.49 -4.78
CA HIS A 187 -21.21 1.61 -4.43
C HIS A 187 -20.99 2.84 -5.30
N PHE A 188 -19.75 3.10 -5.73
CA PHE A 188 -19.42 4.34 -6.42
C PHE A 188 -19.34 4.19 -7.94
N SER A 189 -19.10 3.01 -8.51
CA SER A 189 -19.08 2.85 -9.97
C SER A 189 -20.42 3.25 -10.64
N PRO A 190 -21.61 2.86 -10.12
CA PRO A 190 -22.88 3.34 -10.68
C PRO A 190 -23.07 4.86 -10.54
N LEU A 191 -22.57 5.45 -9.45
CA LEU A 191 -22.67 6.88 -9.19
C LEU A 191 -21.74 7.70 -10.10
N LEU A 192 -20.53 7.18 -10.38
CA LEU A 192 -19.61 7.74 -11.37
C LEU A 192 -20.23 7.71 -12.77
N ALA A 193 -20.86 6.59 -13.15
CA ALA A 193 -21.59 6.48 -14.41
C ALA A 193 -22.74 7.49 -14.51
N ALA A 194 -23.55 7.61 -13.45
CA ALA A 194 -24.64 8.59 -13.39
C ALA A 194 -24.14 10.05 -13.42
N ALA A 195 -22.93 10.32 -12.92
CA ALA A 195 -22.29 11.63 -13.01
C ALA A 195 -21.73 11.94 -14.42
N GLY A 196 -21.70 10.96 -15.33
CA GLY A 196 -21.25 11.10 -16.72
C GLY A 196 -19.86 10.52 -16.99
N LEU A 197 -19.31 9.68 -16.10
CA LEU A 197 -18.01 9.03 -16.29
C LEU A 197 -18.18 7.60 -16.80
N SER A 198 -17.64 7.31 -17.99
CA SER A 198 -17.69 5.99 -18.62
C SER A 198 -16.43 5.14 -18.40
N ASP A 199 -15.44 5.62 -17.63
CA ASP A 199 -14.24 4.84 -17.31
C ASP A 199 -14.60 3.68 -16.37
N SER A 200 -14.86 2.52 -16.96
CA SER A 200 -15.23 1.29 -16.25
C SER A 200 -14.12 0.73 -15.37
N GLU A 201 -12.87 1.17 -15.54
CA GLU A 201 -11.72 0.64 -14.80
C GLU A 201 -11.35 1.51 -13.58
N PHE A 202 -11.89 2.73 -13.47
CA PHE A 202 -11.60 3.60 -12.34
C PHE A 202 -12.32 3.17 -11.06
N VAL A 203 -11.54 2.94 -10.01
CA VAL A 203 -12.04 2.71 -8.64
C VAL A 203 -11.63 3.88 -7.77
N ILE A 204 -12.61 4.58 -7.19
CA ILE A 204 -12.36 5.68 -6.27
C ILE A 204 -11.77 5.13 -4.96
N THR A 205 -10.47 5.32 -4.76
CA THR A 205 -9.85 4.89 -3.51
C THR A 205 -10.27 5.82 -2.37
N LYS A 206 -10.08 5.34 -1.14
CA LYS A 206 -10.37 6.11 0.07
C LYS A 206 -9.72 7.50 0.09
N HIS A 207 -8.47 7.60 -0.36
CA HIS A 207 -7.72 8.87 -0.40
C HIS A 207 -8.19 9.76 -1.53
N CYS A 208 -8.56 9.18 -2.69
CA CYS A 208 -9.16 9.94 -3.79
C CYS A 208 -10.45 10.63 -3.32
N LEU A 209 -11.32 9.91 -2.60
CA LEU A 209 -12.59 10.45 -2.12
C LEU A 209 -12.38 11.60 -1.12
N GLN A 210 -11.53 11.41 -0.11
CA GLN A 210 -11.30 12.47 0.89
C GLN A 210 -10.61 13.71 0.28
N LEU A 211 -9.66 13.52 -0.63
CA LEU A 211 -9.04 14.65 -1.35
C LEU A 211 -10.08 15.42 -2.19
N LEU A 212 -10.95 14.70 -2.90
CA LEU A 212 -11.99 15.30 -3.73
C LEU A 212 -12.98 16.12 -2.90
N TYR A 213 -13.47 15.60 -1.77
CA TYR A 213 -14.32 16.36 -0.83
C TYR A 213 -13.64 17.64 -0.35
N ARG A 214 -12.35 17.55 0.00
CA ARG A 214 -11.61 18.68 0.54
C ARG A 214 -11.38 19.77 -0.49
N VAL A 215 -10.95 19.42 -1.71
CA VAL A 215 -10.83 20.39 -2.81
C VAL A 215 -12.19 21.00 -3.14
N ALA A 216 -13.26 20.20 -3.20
CA ALA A 216 -14.61 20.70 -3.45
C ALA A 216 -15.10 21.70 -2.38
N SER A 217 -14.71 21.51 -1.11
CA SER A 217 -15.06 22.41 -0.01
C SER A 217 -14.28 23.73 0.00
N LEU A 218 -13.05 23.74 -0.52
CA LEU A 218 -12.19 24.92 -0.58
C LEU A 218 -12.34 25.70 -1.90
N GLY A 219 -12.89 25.06 -2.94
CA GLY A 219 -13.03 25.63 -4.27
C GLY A 219 -11.72 25.50 -5.06
N LEU A 220 -10.89 26.54 -5.02
CA LEU A 220 -9.61 26.61 -5.75
C LEU A 220 -8.45 26.40 -4.75
N VAL A 221 -7.60 25.40 -4.99
CA VAL A 221 -6.48 25.05 -4.09
C VAL A 221 -5.18 25.07 -4.88
N THR A 222 -4.17 25.82 -4.41
CA THR A 222 -2.88 25.90 -5.12
C THR A 222 -2.12 24.58 -5.04
N LYS A 223 -1.19 24.33 -5.99
CA LYS A 223 -0.36 23.10 -5.96
C LYS A 223 0.44 22.96 -4.66
N PRO A 224 1.10 24.02 -4.12
CA PRO A 224 1.78 23.96 -2.83
C PRO A 224 0.83 23.62 -1.67
N ASP A 225 -0.31 24.30 -1.57
CA ASP A 225 -1.27 24.06 -0.48
C ASP A 225 -1.83 22.64 -0.51
N LEU A 226 -2.09 22.10 -1.71
CA LEU A 226 -2.54 20.71 -1.87
C LEU A 226 -1.47 19.73 -1.41
N ALA A 227 -0.20 19.97 -1.77
CA ALA A 227 0.91 19.12 -1.39
C ALA A 227 1.13 19.13 0.14
N GLU A 228 1.13 20.32 0.76
CA GLU A 228 1.21 20.49 2.21
C GLU A 228 0.05 19.77 2.91
N MET A 229 -1.18 19.97 2.43
CA MET A 229 -2.37 19.31 2.98
C MET A 229 -2.31 17.78 2.89
N MET A 230 -1.77 17.22 1.80
CA MET A 230 -1.60 15.77 1.69
C MET A 230 -0.45 15.25 2.56
N LEU A 231 0.55 16.07 2.89
CA LEU A 231 1.63 15.72 3.81
C LEU A 231 1.17 15.81 5.27
N GLU A 232 0.38 16.81 5.61
CA GLU A 232 -0.07 17.12 6.98
C GLU A 232 -1.61 17.04 7.09
N TRP A 233 -2.16 15.90 6.68
CA TRP A 233 -3.61 15.69 6.70
C TRP A 233 -4.13 15.60 8.13
N SER A 234 -4.77 16.67 8.58
CA SER A 234 -5.24 16.86 9.95
C SER A 234 -6.68 16.42 10.20
N GLY A 235 -7.48 16.25 9.15
CA GLY A 235 -8.88 15.88 9.28
C GLY A 235 -9.68 16.90 10.11
N THR A 236 -10.35 16.43 11.16
CA THR A 236 -11.05 17.27 12.17
C THR A 236 -10.19 17.58 13.39
N MET A 237 -8.91 17.19 13.40
CA MET A 237 -8.00 17.22 14.56
C MET A 237 -8.35 16.21 15.67
N ALA A 238 -9.25 15.25 15.43
CA ALA A 238 -9.50 14.15 16.36
C ALA A 238 -8.31 13.18 16.50
N TYR A 239 -7.39 13.20 15.54
CA TYR A 239 -6.17 12.40 15.50
C TYR A 239 -4.96 13.30 15.24
N PHE A 240 -3.75 12.82 15.59
CA PHE A 240 -2.52 13.49 15.15
C PHE A 240 -2.49 13.58 13.62
N PRO A 241 -1.91 14.66 13.05
CA PRO A 241 -1.76 14.78 11.59
C PRO A 241 -1.04 13.56 11.01
N VAL A 242 -1.55 13.09 9.87
CA VAL A 242 -1.02 11.94 9.13
C VAL A 242 -0.90 12.29 7.66
N ASN A 243 -0.18 11.49 6.88
CA ASN A 243 -0.12 11.73 5.44
C ASN A 243 -1.38 11.14 4.75
N LEU A 244 -1.98 11.90 3.83
CA LEU A 244 -2.99 11.37 2.91
C LEU A 244 -2.31 10.58 1.78
N GLY A 245 -2.00 9.32 2.08
CA GLY A 245 -1.22 8.45 1.20
C GLY A 245 0.29 8.57 1.44
N SER A 246 1.07 7.64 0.90
CA SER A 246 2.53 7.75 0.89
C SER A 246 3.01 8.73 -0.18
N ALA A 247 4.26 9.20 -0.06
CA ALA A 247 4.92 10.04 -1.06
C ALA A 247 4.79 9.45 -2.49
N ASP A 248 4.91 8.12 -2.63
CA ASP A 248 4.76 7.43 -3.92
C ASP A 248 3.32 7.35 -4.43
N SER A 249 2.33 7.41 -3.54
CA SER A 249 0.91 7.31 -3.91
C SER A 249 0.25 8.67 -4.14
N GLN A 250 0.76 9.75 -3.54
CA GLN A 250 0.18 11.09 -3.65
C GLN A 250 0.05 11.54 -5.12
N PRO A 251 1.10 11.45 -5.98
CA PRO A 251 0.97 11.79 -7.39
C PRO A 251 -0.06 10.91 -8.12
N LYS A 252 -0.19 9.64 -7.73
CA LYS A 252 -1.16 8.70 -8.34
C LYS A 252 -2.59 9.03 -7.93
N ILE A 253 -2.82 9.42 -6.68
CA ILE A 253 -4.14 9.85 -6.19
C ILE A 253 -4.62 11.05 -7.01
N LEU A 254 -3.79 12.09 -7.11
CA LEU A 254 -4.09 13.29 -7.86
C LEU A 254 -4.21 13.02 -9.36
N GLY A 255 -3.23 12.34 -9.95
CA GLY A 255 -3.23 11.99 -11.37
C GLY A 255 -4.45 11.16 -11.77
N ASN A 256 -4.92 10.26 -10.90
CA ASN A 256 -6.15 9.51 -11.15
C ASN A 256 -7.38 10.41 -11.18
N LEU A 257 -7.53 11.33 -10.21
CA LEU A 257 -8.68 12.26 -10.16
C LEU A 257 -8.71 13.23 -11.35
N LEU A 258 -7.53 13.69 -11.80
CA LEU A 258 -7.38 14.50 -13.01
C LEU A 258 -7.73 13.70 -14.26
N ARG A 259 -7.18 12.48 -14.39
CA ARG A 259 -7.40 11.60 -15.55
C ARG A 259 -8.88 11.29 -15.76
N VAL A 260 -9.65 11.10 -14.69
CA VAL A 260 -11.09 10.82 -14.79
C VAL A 260 -11.96 12.07 -14.75
N GLY A 261 -11.38 13.27 -14.80
CA GLY A 261 -12.13 14.53 -14.88
C GLY A 261 -12.95 14.88 -13.64
N LEU A 262 -12.63 14.33 -12.47
CA LEU A 262 -13.23 14.72 -11.18
C LEU A 262 -12.59 15.99 -10.63
N LEU A 263 -11.30 16.16 -10.89
CA LEU A 263 -10.55 17.40 -10.70
C LEU A 263 -10.07 17.94 -12.05
N GLN A 264 -9.75 19.23 -12.10
CA GLN A 264 -9.07 19.86 -13.23
C GLN A 264 -7.98 20.82 -12.74
N GLU A 265 -6.95 20.97 -13.56
CA GLU A 265 -5.94 22.02 -13.39
C GLU A 265 -6.48 23.38 -13.83
N ASP A 266 -6.13 24.41 -13.08
CA ASP A 266 -6.43 25.82 -13.34
C ASP A 266 -5.16 26.64 -13.06
N GLY A 267 -4.20 26.56 -14.00
CA GLY A 267 -2.87 27.14 -13.84
C GLY A 267 -2.04 26.46 -12.74
N GLU A 268 -1.73 27.22 -11.68
CA GLU A 268 -1.00 26.74 -10.49
C GLU A 268 -1.94 26.25 -9.37
N ALA A 269 -3.19 25.93 -9.72
CA ALA A 269 -4.18 25.44 -8.79
C ALA A 269 -4.99 24.27 -9.36
N TYR A 270 -5.72 23.61 -8.47
CA TYR A 270 -6.69 22.56 -8.77
C TYR A 270 -8.07 22.99 -8.28
N ARG A 271 -9.11 22.56 -8.99
CA ARG A 271 -10.50 22.75 -8.58
C ARG A 271 -11.34 21.52 -8.93
N CYS A 272 -12.42 21.33 -8.19
CA CYS A 272 -13.42 20.30 -8.49
C CYS A 272 -14.17 20.66 -9.77
N THR A 273 -14.43 19.67 -10.63
CA THR A 273 -15.20 19.89 -11.87
C THR A 273 -16.70 19.82 -11.60
N THR A 274 -17.54 20.23 -12.57
CA THR A 274 -18.99 20.02 -12.49
C THR A 274 -19.35 18.53 -12.35
N VAL A 275 -18.61 17.65 -13.01
CA VAL A 275 -18.76 16.19 -12.88
C VAL A 275 -18.38 15.74 -11.48
N GLY A 276 -17.28 16.25 -10.92
CA GLY A 276 -16.86 16.01 -9.55
C GLY A 276 -17.92 16.40 -8.53
N TYR A 277 -18.50 17.61 -8.65
CA TYR A 277 -19.59 18.04 -7.77
C TYR A 277 -20.83 17.16 -7.90
N ARG A 278 -21.25 16.79 -9.11
CA ARG A 278 -22.40 15.87 -9.32
C ARG A 278 -22.15 14.52 -8.67
N PHE A 279 -20.96 13.96 -8.85
CA PHE A 279 -20.56 12.72 -8.20
C PHE A 279 -20.65 12.86 -6.67
N LEU A 280 -20.03 13.87 -6.07
CA LEU A 280 -20.09 14.08 -4.62
C LEU A 280 -21.52 14.28 -4.09
N SER A 281 -22.38 14.99 -4.81
CA SER A 281 -23.80 15.18 -4.44
C SER A 281 -24.63 13.90 -4.47
N SER A 282 -24.19 12.89 -5.22
CA SER A 282 -24.85 11.58 -5.29
C SER A 282 -24.41 10.62 -4.17
N ILE A 283 -23.31 10.93 -3.48
CA ILE A 283 -22.74 10.11 -2.41
C ILE A 283 -23.39 10.49 -1.07
N PRO A 284 -23.74 9.52 -0.20
CA PRO A 284 -24.19 9.83 1.16
C PRO A 284 -23.15 10.62 1.97
N ASP A 285 -23.58 11.65 2.70
CA ASP A 285 -22.69 12.56 3.46
C ASP A 285 -21.71 11.84 4.39
N LYS A 286 -22.12 10.71 4.97
CA LYS A 286 -21.31 9.85 5.84
C LYS A 286 -20.07 9.25 5.16
N CYS A 287 -19.97 9.30 3.84
CA CYS A 287 -18.79 8.89 3.08
C CYS A 287 -17.67 9.95 3.11
N CYS A 288 -17.99 11.19 3.48
CA CYS A 288 -17.02 12.21 3.83
C CYS A 288 -16.50 11.90 5.24
N ASP A 289 -15.27 11.42 5.33
CA ASP A 289 -14.60 11.09 6.59
C ASP A 289 -13.19 11.68 6.56
N PRO A 290 -13.04 12.98 6.87
CA PRO A 290 -11.73 13.63 6.90
C PRO A 290 -10.78 12.99 7.93
N ASP A 291 -11.28 12.25 8.92
CA ASP A 291 -10.47 11.57 9.94
C ASP A 291 -10.05 10.15 9.55
N GLN A 292 -10.47 9.66 8.37
CA GLN A 292 -10.28 8.27 7.98
C GLN A 292 -8.81 7.81 8.04
N ALA A 293 -7.88 8.67 7.61
CA ALA A 293 -6.45 8.34 7.61
C ALA A 293 -5.91 8.18 9.04
N GLY A 294 -6.23 9.11 9.95
CA GLY A 294 -5.85 9.04 11.37
C GLY A 294 -6.52 7.87 12.09
N ARG A 295 -7.80 7.60 11.79
CA ARG A 295 -8.55 6.45 12.28
C ARG A 295 -7.90 5.12 11.88
N LEU A 296 -7.50 4.99 10.61
CA LEU A 296 -6.80 3.80 10.13
C LEU A 296 -5.47 3.60 10.86
N GLN A 297 -4.69 4.67 11.03
CA GLN A 297 -3.44 4.61 11.78
C GLN A 297 -3.66 4.17 13.24
N SER A 298 -4.72 4.66 13.89
CA SER A 298 -5.11 4.19 15.23
C SER A 298 -5.41 2.69 15.24
N TRP A 299 -6.17 2.18 14.27
CA TRP A 299 -6.47 0.75 14.18
C TRP A 299 -5.22 -0.10 13.93
N MET A 300 -4.26 0.39 13.14
CA MET A 300 -3.00 -0.30 12.87
C MET A 300 -2.14 -0.53 14.14
N CYS A 301 -2.40 0.20 15.22
CA CYS A 301 -1.77 0.01 16.52
C CYS A 301 -2.52 -0.97 17.44
N MET A 302 -3.65 -1.53 17.02
CA MET A 302 -4.48 -2.45 17.81
C MET A 302 -4.13 -3.92 17.53
N GLN A 303 -4.67 -4.81 18.36
CA GLN A 303 -4.72 -6.24 18.05
C GLN A 303 -5.62 -6.47 16.82
N ILE A 304 -5.25 -7.45 15.99
CA ILE A 304 -5.85 -7.65 14.67
C ILE A 304 -7.37 -7.89 14.74
N ASP A 305 -7.86 -8.67 15.70
CA ASP A 305 -9.29 -8.98 15.81
C ASP A 305 -10.11 -7.76 16.28
N THR A 306 -9.54 -6.95 17.18
CA THR A 306 -10.15 -5.68 17.61
C THR A 306 -10.20 -4.67 16.45
N ALA A 307 -9.13 -4.56 15.67
CA ALA A 307 -9.07 -3.70 14.51
C ALA A 307 -10.08 -4.14 13.43
N ARG A 308 -10.16 -5.45 13.15
CA ARG A 308 -11.13 -6.03 12.21
C ARG A 308 -12.57 -5.66 12.59
N ALA A 309 -12.99 -5.92 13.83
CA ALA A 309 -14.34 -5.60 14.27
C ALA A 309 -14.69 -4.10 14.10
N ARG A 310 -13.72 -3.21 14.33
CA ARG A 310 -13.90 -1.76 14.11
C ARG A 310 -13.98 -1.39 12.64
N ILE A 311 -13.12 -1.98 11.80
CA ILE A 311 -13.12 -1.80 10.35
C ILE A 311 -14.45 -2.25 9.76
N GLU A 312 -14.92 -3.44 10.13
CA GLU A 312 -16.17 -4.00 9.62
C GLU A 312 -17.38 -3.13 9.98
N ARG A 313 -17.47 -2.71 11.26
CA ARG A 313 -18.50 -1.78 11.71
C ARG A 313 -18.43 -0.46 10.93
N TYR A 314 -17.23 0.08 10.74
CA TYR A 314 -17.02 1.30 9.98
C TYR A 314 -17.50 1.17 8.55
N LEU A 315 -17.07 0.14 7.83
CA LEU A 315 -17.43 -0.07 6.42
C LEU A 315 -18.94 -0.30 6.26
N LYS A 316 -19.59 -1.02 7.18
CA LYS A 316 -21.05 -1.16 7.21
C LYS A 316 -21.74 0.20 7.31
N ILE A 317 -21.33 1.04 8.25
CA ILE A 317 -21.92 2.37 8.43
C ILE A 317 -21.65 3.25 7.20
N HIS A 318 -20.40 3.30 6.75
CA HIS A 318 -19.92 4.16 5.66
C HIS A 318 -20.61 3.84 4.34
N PHE A 319 -20.77 2.56 3.99
CA PHE A 319 -21.35 2.11 2.72
C PHE A 319 -22.83 1.68 2.81
N GLN A 320 -23.48 1.75 3.98
CA GLN A 320 -24.90 1.38 4.09
C GLN A 320 -25.75 2.23 3.12
N PRO A 321 -26.69 1.62 2.37
CA PRO A 321 -27.57 2.36 1.47
C PRO A 321 -28.29 3.50 2.21
N ARG A 322 -28.63 4.58 1.52
CA ARG A 322 -29.66 5.49 2.04
C ARG A 322 -30.91 4.62 2.25
N ALA A 323 -31.54 4.73 3.42
CA ALA A 323 -32.92 4.27 3.53
C ALA A 323 -33.68 4.99 2.41
N GLU A 324 -34.44 4.24 1.60
CA GLU A 324 -35.34 4.86 0.65
C GLU A 324 -36.15 5.92 1.41
N PRO A 325 -36.32 7.14 0.86
CA PRO A 325 -37.24 8.07 1.46
C PRO A 325 -38.55 7.31 1.59
N VAL A 326 -39.01 7.14 2.83
CA VAL A 326 -40.35 6.61 3.10
C VAL A 326 -41.25 7.46 2.23
N GLU A 327 -41.83 6.86 1.19
CA GLU A 327 -42.79 7.54 0.34
C GLU A 327 -43.77 8.18 1.32
N ALA A 328 -43.79 9.52 1.33
CA ALA A 328 -44.72 10.24 2.17
C ALA A 328 -46.09 9.69 1.78
N SER A 329 -46.67 8.91 2.67
CA SER A 329 -47.96 8.28 2.47
C SER A 329 -48.89 9.38 2.01
N SER A 330 -49.28 9.33 0.75
CA SER A 330 -50.33 10.15 0.19
C SER A 330 -51.65 9.66 0.79
N GLU A 331 -51.82 9.85 2.09
CA GLU A 331 -53.12 9.85 2.73
C GLU A 331 -53.54 11.31 2.83
N ALA A 332 -53.97 11.82 1.69
CA ALA A 332 -54.86 12.97 1.59
C ALA A 332 -56.07 12.52 0.77
N ALA A 333 -57.10 12.05 1.47
CA ALA A 333 -58.54 12.28 1.24
C ALA A 333 -59.37 11.34 2.11
#